data_AF-A0A496UN60-F1
#
_entry.id   AF-A0A496UN60-F1
#
_cell.length_a   1.000
_cell.length_b   1.000
_cell.length_c   1.000
_cell.angle_alpha   90.00
_cell.angle_beta   90.00
_cell.angle_gamma   90.00
#
_symmetry.space_group_name_H-M   'P 1'
#
loop_
_entity.id
_entity.type
_entity.pdbx_description
1 polymer ?
#
loop_
_entity_poly.entity_id
_entity_poly.type
_entity_poly.pdbx_seq_one_letter_code
_entity_poly.pdbx_strand_id
1 'polypeptide(L)'
;MQALLTRTQFRESVFERDHNTCVGCEDIAADAHHIIERRLFHNGGYYLNNGAALCHNCHLEAEMTMLSCDVLRARARIEHVILPEGFDRNTNYDKWGNIILLTGRRVKGPLFDDRSVQKILQRGGMLRLFL
;
A
#
# COMPACT_ATOMS: atom_id res chain seq x y z
N MET A 1 -13.57 13.57 -6.93
CA MET A 1 -12.09 13.47 -7.01
C MET A 1 -11.53 13.81 -5.65
N GLN A 2 -10.58 13.03 -5.13
CA GLN A 2 -9.87 13.41 -3.89
C GLN A 2 -8.79 14.44 -4.19
N ALA A 3 -8.58 15.36 -3.26
CA ALA A 3 -7.52 16.35 -3.36
C ALA A 3 -6.15 15.68 -3.21
N LEU A 4 -5.20 16.06 -4.07
CA LEU A 4 -3.79 15.72 -3.88
C LEU A 4 -3.24 16.57 -2.72
N LEU A 5 -2.65 15.91 -1.72
CA LEU A 5 -2.12 16.55 -0.53
C LEU A 5 -0.61 16.79 -0.65
N THR A 6 -0.10 17.74 0.12
CA THR A 6 1.34 17.80 0.39
C THR A 6 1.76 16.61 1.26
N ARG A 7 3.07 16.31 1.31
CA ARG A 7 3.59 15.22 2.17
C ARG A 7 3.20 15.39 3.64
N THR A 8 3.25 16.62 4.16
CA THR A 8 2.89 16.92 5.56
C THR A 8 1.40 16.71 5.79
N GLN A 9 0.55 17.29 4.94
CA GLN A 9 -0.92 17.11 5.02
C GLN A 9 -1.31 15.63 4.88
N PHE A 10 -0.69 14.90 3.95
CA PHE A 10 -0.93 13.46 3.81
C PHE A 10 -0.64 12.71 5.12
N ARG A 11 0.52 12.97 5.74
CA ARG A 11 0.86 12.33 7.02
C ARG A 11 -0.14 12.71 8.11
N GLU A 12 -0.40 13.98 8.30
CA GLU A 12 -1.28 14.49 9.36
C GLU A 12 -2.70 13.95 9.20
N SER A 13 -3.28 14.03 8.00
CA SER A 13 -4.64 13.54 7.73
C SER A 13 -4.77 12.01 7.87
N VAL A 14 -3.73 11.25 7.51
CA VAL A 14 -3.71 9.79 7.73
C VAL A 14 -3.69 9.46 9.22
N PHE A 15 -2.84 10.15 10.00
CA PHE A 15 -2.77 9.94 11.45
C PHE A 15 -4.06 10.38 12.16
N GLU A 16 -4.65 11.49 11.73
CA GLU A 16 -5.92 11.98 12.27
C GLU A 16 -7.06 10.97 12.03
N ARG A 17 -7.21 10.48 10.79
CA ARG A 17 -8.22 9.46 10.45
C ARG A 17 -8.04 8.18 11.25
N ASP A 18 -6.80 7.73 11.39
CA ASP A 18 -6.47 6.46 12.05
C ASP A 18 -6.24 6.63 13.57
N HIS A 19 -6.63 7.78 14.14
CA HIS A 19 -6.53 8.10 15.56
C HIS A 19 -5.13 7.92 16.17
N ASN A 20 -4.07 8.18 15.40
CA ASN A 20 -2.66 7.94 15.74
C ASN A 20 -2.34 6.46 16.08
N THR A 21 -3.20 5.54 15.68
CA THR A 21 -3.04 4.10 15.89
C THR A 21 -2.68 3.37 14.61
N CYS A 22 -1.88 2.32 14.73
CA CYS A 22 -1.54 1.40 13.68
C CYS A 22 -2.80 0.65 13.27
N VAL A 23 -3.29 0.83 12.04
CA VAL A 23 -4.46 0.06 11.56
C VAL A 23 -4.14 -1.43 11.39
N GLY A 24 -2.86 -1.82 11.44
CA GLY A 24 -2.40 -3.21 11.35
C GLY A 24 -2.55 -4.00 12.66
N CYS A 25 -2.37 -3.36 13.82
CA CYS A 25 -2.27 -4.05 15.10
C CYS A 25 -2.72 -3.23 16.33
N GLU A 26 -3.30 -2.04 16.12
CA GLU A 26 -3.83 -1.14 17.16
C GLU A 26 -2.78 -0.50 18.10
N ASP A 27 -1.49 -0.78 17.90
CA ASP A 27 -0.38 -0.10 18.59
C ASP A 27 -0.19 1.35 18.09
N ILE A 28 0.76 2.11 18.65
CA ILE A 28 1.05 3.48 18.22
C ILE A 28 1.59 3.49 16.77
N ALA A 29 1.02 4.35 15.92
CA ALA A 29 1.51 4.53 14.56
C ALA A 29 2.85 5.29 14.52
N ALA A 30 3.74 4.86 13.63
CA ALA A 30 5.04 5.49 13.42
C ALA A 30 5.08 6.31 12.12
N ASP A 31 4.48 5.79 11.04
CA ASP A 31 4.49 6.44 9.73
C ASP A 31 3.18 6.27 8.94
N ALA A 32 2.96 7.18 8.00
CA ALA A 32 1.87 7.14 7.04
C ALA A 32 2.33 6.34 5.83
N HIS A 33 1.86 5.11 5.75
CA HIS A 33 2.21 4.16 4.71
C HIS A 33 1.36 4.40 3.46
N HIS A 34 1.99 4.48 2.29
CA HIS A 34 1.25 4.45 1.03
C HIS A 34 0.78 3.02 0.74
N ILE A 35 -0.52 2.81 0.58
CA ILE A 35 -1.13 1.49 0.33
C ILE A 35 -0.68 0.94 -1.02
N ILE A 36 -0.73 1.77 -2.08
CA ILE A 36 -0.08 1.52 -3.37
C ILE A 36 1.11 2.48 -3.50
N GLU A 37 2.25 1.94 -3.93
CA GLU A 37 3.51 2.65 -4.05
C GLU A 37 3.37 3.95 -4.84
N ARG A 38 3.78 5.07 -4.22
CA ARG A 38 3.64 6.41 -4.80
C ARG A 38 4.34 6.59 -6.14
N ARG A 39 5.43 5.85 -6.41
CA ARG A 39 6.14 5.88 -7.71
C ARG A 39 5.28 5.39 -8.88
N LEU A 40 4.19 4.66 -8.62
CA LEU A 40 3.25 4.24 -9.65
C LEU A 40 2.32 5.38 -10.09
N PHE A 41 2.13 6.40 -9.26
CA PHE A 41 1.29 7.55 -9.56
C PHE A 41 2.11 8.66 -10.22
N HIS A 42 1.61 9.23 -11.32
CA HIS A 42 2.30 10.33 -12.00
C HIS A 42 2.52 11.59 -11.13
N ASN A 43 1.67 11.80 -10.12
CA ASN A 43 1.68 12.96 -9.24
C ASN A 43 2.15 12.63 -7.80
N GLY A 44 2.71 11.43 -7.59
CA GLY A 44 3.26 10.99 -6.32
C GLY A 44 2.24 10.49 -5.30
N GLY A 45 0.95 10.35 -5.64
CA GLY A 45 0.01 9.47 -4.95
C GLY A 45 -0.37 9.84 -3.51
N TYR A 46 -0.13 11.07 -3.08
CA TYR A 46 -0.46 11.60 -1.74
C TYR A 46 -1.96 11.88 -1.58
N TYR A 47 -2.78 10.86 -1.77
CA TYR A 47 -4.22 10.90 -1.52
C TYR A 47 -4.51 10.27 -0.17
N LEU A 48 -5.41 10.84 0.63
CA LEU A 48 -5.77 10.32 1.95
C LEU A 48 -6.14 8.82 1.89
N ASN A 49 -6.92 8.41 0.89
CA ASN A 49 -7.33 7.01 0.71
C ASN A 49 -6.27 6.10 0.07
N ASN A 50 -5.10 6.63 -0.25
CA ASN A 50 -3.91 5.83 -0.56
C ASN A 50 -2.96 5.76 0.65
N GLY A 51 -3.36 6.22 1.84
CA GLY A 51 -2.55 6.20 3.05
C GLY A 51 -3.15 5.37 4.18
N ALA A 52 -2.31 4.78 5.03
CA ALA A 52 -2.68 4.11 6.28
C ALA A 52 -1.60 4.34 7.35
N ALA A 53 -1.99 4.66 8.58
CA ALA A 53 -1.07 4.83 9.70
C ALA A 53 -0.63 3.44 10.20
N LEU A 54 0.69 3.20 10.23
CA LEU A 54 1.25 1.91 10.64
C LEU A 54 2.41 2.10 11.62
N CYS A 55 2.55 1.16 12.56
CA CYS A 55 3.77 0.98 13.35
C CYS A 55 4.89 0.40 12.47
N HIS A 56 6.13 0.40 12.95
CA HIS A 56 7.28 -0.06 12.16
C HIS A 56 7.13 -1.50 11.64
N ASN A 57 6.60 -2.41 12.47
CA ASN A 57 6.44 -3.82 12.12
C ASN A 57 5.40 -4.02 11.02
N CYS A 58 4.18 -3.50 11.21
CA CYS A 58 3.13 -3.60 10.18
C CYS A 58 3.49 -2.83 8.91
N HIS A 59 4.25 -1.72 9.02
CA HIS A 59 4.77 -1.02 7.86
C HIS A 59 5.69 -1.95 7.05
N LEU A 60 6.62 -2.64 7.71
CA LEU A 60 7.50 -3.60 7.05
C LEU A 60 6.72 -4.78 6.45
N GLU A 61 5.71 -5.31 7.13
CA GLU A 61 4.83 -6.37 6.59
C GLU A 61 4.06 -5.92 5.34
N ALA A 62 3.61 -4.66 5.30
CA ALA A 62 2.96 -4.08 4.14
C ALA A 62 3.94 -3.88 2.97
N GLU A 63 5.16 -3.40 3.24
CA GLU A 63 6.26 -3.34 2.25
C GLU A 63 6.59 -4.75 1.69
N MET A 64 6.58 -5.77 2.54
CA MET A 64 6.76 -7.17 2.14
C MET A 64 5.52 -7.78 1.49
N THR A 65 4.39 -7.08 1.44
CA THR A 65 3.08 -7.53 0.92
C THR A 65 2.48 -8.74 1.67
N MET A 66 2.91 -8.96 2.92
CA MET A 66 2.31 -9.92 3.85
C MET A 66 1.03 -9.35 4.47
N LEU A 67 1.01 -8.04 4.69
CA LEU A 67 -0.20 -7.29 5.00
C LEU A 67 -0.74 -6.69 3.70
N SER A 68 -1.91 -7.16 3.24
CA SER A 68 -2.44 -6.81 1.93
C SER A 68 -3.08 -5.42 1.88
N CYS A 69 -3.14 -4.83 0.69
CA CYS A 69 -3.76 -3.52 0.48
C CYS A 69 -5.26 -3.53 0.87
N ASP A 70 -5.98 -4.62 0.62
CA ASP A 70 -7.40 -4.74 0.97
C ASP A 70 -7.61 -4.81 2.48
N VAL A 71 -6.73 -5.53 3.21
CA VAL A 71 -6.76 -5.54 4.67
C VAL A 71 -6.49 -4.15 5.24
N LEU A 72 -5.50 -3.43 4.70
CA LEU A 72 -5.21 -2.05 5.10
C LEU A 72 -6.39 -1.13 4.86
N ARG A 73 -7.01 -1.20 3.67
CA ARG A 73 -8.18 -0.37 3.32
C ARG A 73 -9.36 -0.65 4.25
N ALA A 74 -9.66 -1.92 4.49
CA ALA A 74 -10.77 -2.31 5.37
C ALA A 74 -10.55 -1.80 6.80
N ARG A 75 -9.34 -1.98 7.35
CA ARG A 75 -9.03 -1.56 8.72
C ARG A 75 -8.94 -0.04 8.88
N ALA A 76 -8.50 0.67 7.84
CA ALA A 76 -8.51 2.13 7.77
C ALA A 76 -9.87 2.73 7.36
N ARG A 77 -10.90 1.89 7.19
CA ARG A 77 -12.27 2.30 6.77
C ARG A 77 -12.28 3.10 5.45
N ILE A 78 -11.44 2.70 4.50
CA ILE A 78 -11.34 3.31 3.18
C ILE A 78 -12.35 2.67 2.24
N GLU A 79 -13.42 3.39 1.92
CA GLU A 79 -14.47 2.93 0.99
C GLU A 79 -14.16 3.28 -0.47
N HIS A 80 -13.51 4.42 -0.69
CA HIS A 80 -13.17 4.90 -2.03
C HIS A 80 -11.71 4.65 -2.35
N VAL A 81 -11.44 3.56 -3.07
CA VAL A 81 -10.09 3.19 -3.50
C VAL A 81 -9.58 4.14 -4.59
N ILE A 82 -8.36 4.63 -4.38
CA ILE A 82 -7.59 5.39 -5.36
C ILE A 82 -6.49 4.48 -5.92
N LEU A 83 -6.39 4.41 -7.25
CA LEU A 83 -5.40 3.60 -7.98
C LEU A 83 -4.58 4.49 -8.92
N PRO A 84 -3.36 4.06 -9.29
CA PRO A 84 -2.57 4.73 -10.32
C PRO A 84 -3.25 4.77 -11.69
N GLU A 85 -2.76 5.64 -12.56
CA GLU A 85 -3.27 5.76 -13.92
C GLU A 85 -3.12 4.42 -14.69
N GLY A 86 -4.19 4.00 -15.38
CA GLY A 86 -4.21 2.76 -16.17
C GLY A 86 -4.44 1.47 -15.37
N PHE A 87 -4.53 1.53 -14.03
CA PHE A 87 -4.89 0.37 -13.21
C PHE A 87 -6.40 0.11 -13.30
N ASP A 88 -6.78 -1.16 -13.37
CA ASP A 88 -8.19 -1.57 -13.44
C ASP A 88 -8.78 -1.72 -12.03
N ARG A 89 -9.95 -1.10 -11.81
CA ARG A 89 -10.64 -1.11 -10.51
C ARG A 89 -11.14 -2.50 -10.11
N ASN A 90 -11.29 -3.42 -11.07
CA ASN A 90 -11.71 -4.80 -10.81
C ASN A 90 -10.53 -5.75 -10.60
N THR A 91 -9.29 -5.24 -10.68
CA THR A 91 -8.07 -6.03 -10.50
C THR A 91 -7.51 -5.83 -9.10
N ASN A 92 -7.08 -6.91 -8.46
CA ASN A 92 -6.40 -6.85 -7.18
C ASN A 92 -4.90 -6.63 -7.37
N TYR A 93 -4.33 -5.66 -6.64
CA TYR A 93 -2.93 -5.30 -6.70
C TYR A 93 -2.29 -5.38 -5.33
N ASP A 94 -1.04 -5.82 -5.27
CA ASP A 94 -0.20 -5.56 -4.11
C ASP A 94 0.36 -4.13 -4.13
N LYS A 95 1.05 -3.75 -3.05
CA LYS A 95 1.66 -2.43 -2.89
C LYS A 95 2.53 -2.00 -4.07
N TRP A 96 3.23 -2.95 -4.70
CA TRP A 96 4.18 -2.68 -5.77
C TRP A 96 3.54 -2.72 -7.16
N GLY A 97 2.22 -2.86 -7.23
CA GLY A 97 1.47 -2.87 -8.48
C GLY A 97 1.50 -4.22 -9.20
N ASN A 98 1.88 -5.30 -8.52
CA ASN A 98 1.76 -6.64 -9.08
C ASN A 98 0.31 -7.10 -8.99
N ILE A 99 -0.19 -7.76 -10.03
CA ILE A 99 -1.57 -8.28 -10.06
C ILE A 99 -1.63 -9.54 -9.22
N ILE A 100 -2.59 -9.61 -8.30
CA ILE A 100 -2.89 -10.80 -7.50
C ILE A 100 -4.05 -11.53 -8.17
N LEU A 101 -3.78 -12.74 -8.68
CA LEU A 101 -4.78 -13.60 -9.31
C LEU A 101 -5.65 -14.28 -8.24
N LEU A 102 -6.83 -14.75 -8.64
CA LEU A 102 -7.73 -15.52 -7.77
C LEU A 102 -7.09 -16.80 -7.18
N THR A 103 -6.05 -17.31 -7.84
CA THR A 103 -5.26 -18.47 -7.37
C THR A 103 -4.24 -18.11 -6.29
N GLY A 104 -4.07 -16.83 -5.97
CA GLY A 104 -3.01 -16.31 -5.09
C GLY A 104 -1.65 -16.17 -5.78
N ARG A 105 -1.50 -16.61 -7.03
CA ARG A 105 -0.32 -16.33 -7.86
C ARG A 105 -0.30 -14.86 -8.28
N ARG A 106 0.88 -14.36 -8.63
CA ARG A 106 1.09 -12.96 -8.97
C ARG A 106 1.66 -12.80 -10.37
N VAL A 107 1.17 -11.79 -11.09
CA VAL A 107 1.78 -11.32 -12.34
C VAL A 107 2.63 -10.10 -12.02
N LYS A 108 3.86 -10.09 -12.55
CA LYS A 108 4.85 -9.04 -12.35
C LYS A 108 4.29 -7.69 -12.82
N GLY A 109 4.30 -6.73 -11.92
CA GLY A 109 3.88 -5.35 -12.17
C GLY A 109 5.05 -4.43 -12.55
N PRO A 110 4.78 -3.12 -12.74
CA PRO A 110 5.75 -2.17 -13.28
C PRO A 110 7.02 -2.00 -12.45
N LEU A 111 6.93 -2.17 -11.12
CA LEU A 111 8.07 -2.01 -10.21
C LEU A 111 8.71 -3.35 -9.82
N PHE A 112 8.28 -4.47 -10.42
CA PHE A 112 8.74 -5.79 -9.99
C PHE A 112 10.27 -5.90 -10.05
N ASP A 113 10.90 -5.55 -11.17
CA ASP A 113 12.35 -5.72 -11.35
C ASP A 113 13.22 -4.68 -10.61
N ASP A 114 12.61 -3.72 -9.90
CA ASP A 114 13.35 -2.78 -9.06
C ASP A 114 14.08 -3.56 -7.94
N ARG A 115 15.39 -3.30 -7.79
CA ARG A 115 16.25 -3.98 -6.82
C ARG A 115 15.71 -3.87 -5.38
N SER A 116 15.16 -2.72 -4.98
CA SER A 116 14.61 -2.57 -3.63
C SER A 116 13.35 -3.40 -3.45
N VAL A 117 12.52 -3.49 -4.49
CA VAL A 117 11.28 -4.27 -4.52
C VAL A 117 11.59 -5.77 -4.48
N GLN A 118 12.54 -6.24 -5.28
CA GLN A 118 13.00 -7.63 -5.23
C GLN A 118 13.52 -8.01 -3.83
N LYS A 119 14.35 -7.16 -3.22
CA LYS A 119 14.90 -7.41 -1.88
C LYS A 119 13.80 -7.52 -0.82
N ILE A 120 12.80 -6.64 -0.85
CA ILE A 120 11.75 -6.65 0.18
C ILE A 120 10.75 -7.79 -0.03
N LEU A 121 10.40 -8.11 -1.28
CA LEU A 121 9.57 -9.28 -1.59
C LEU A 121 10.29 -10.60 -1.25
N GLN A 122 11.61 -10.67 -1.45
CA GLN A 122 12.42 -11.82 -1.03
C GLN A 122 12.40 -11.98 0.49
N ARG A 123 12.55 -10.88 1.24
CA ARG A 123 12.49 -10.88 2.71
C ARG A 123 11.16 -11.42 3.23
N GLY A 124 10.05 -11.09 2.56
CA GLY A 124 8.72 -11.62 2.86
C GLY A 124 8.46 -13.03 2.33
N GLY A 125 9.38 -13.64 1.58
CA GLY A 125 9.17 -14.93 0.93
C GLY A 125 8.10 -14.93 -0.18
N MET A 126 7.80 -13.76 -0.75
CA MET A 126 6.71 -13.57 -1.71
C MET A 126 7.10 -13.89 -3.16
N LEU A 127 8.40 -13.88 -3.48
CA LEU A 127 8.88 -14.12 -4.85
C LEU A 127 8.42 -15.48 -5.43
N ARG A 128 8.18 -16.48 -4.58
CA ARG A 128 7.67 -17.80 -4.99
C ARG A 128 6.25 -17.79 -5.58
N LEU A 129 5.49 -16.70 -5.35
CA LEU A 129 4.12 -16.57 -5.81
C LEU A 129 4.03 -16.04 -7.25
N PHE A 130 5.12 -15.51 -7.80
CA PHE A 130 5.14 -14.88 -9.12
C PHE A 130 5.21 -15.91 -10.25
N LEU A 131 4.55 -15.59 -11.37
CA LEU A 131 4.64 -16.32 -12.64
C LEU A 131 5.79 -15.76 -13.51
#